data_AF-A0A7J9QVK6-F1
#
_entry.id   AF-A0A7J9QVK6-F1
#
_cell.length_a   1.000
_cell.length_b   1.000
_cell.length_c   1.000
_cell.angle_alpha   90.00
_cell.angle_beta   90.00
_cell.angle_gamma   90.00
#
_symmetry.space_group_name_H-M   'P 1'
#
loop_
_entity.id
_entity.type
_entity.pdbx_description
1 polymer ?
#
loop_
_entity_poly.entity_id
_entity_poly.type
_entity_poly.pdbx_seq_one_letter_code
_entity_poly.pdbx_strand_id
1 'polypeptide(L)'
;VPDKDKQQILDDIQGTYDVVSDLTDQYKKGTLKLTRGMRPEEALEAYIVNELGKARDKAGSSANDCLPADNAGKIMATTGARGSSLNVGQMAGALGQQSRRGNRLHDGYNNRALTHYQEHDDNPDAHGFVKSNYREGLSALEFFFHAMGGREGLVDTAVRTQQSGYMQRRLINALEHIRLEYDGTVRDPHGHIVQFLYGEDGIDVQKSDHGMAFNPSRLIESQKIIDSGKKATKEEIETLAKKYTKTFNPKLTSLVTDALLDSELSKEGVEAVCKKGLLLYNKAKVEPGQAVGIITAQSIGEPGTQMTLRTFHFAGIKERNVTLGLPRLIELVDARKKPVTPTMDIYLDDESKNSREKAIEVARNVLQTKVSALIADSETDYATEIKLILSENRLRERGCSIAEVEAALSSNKKFKMETTGELITLKLVEESDTATVIAIRNKVLNTTVKGVPDIERVTLVQKDDEWVIQTTGSNVAKVLEVKGIDKTNVRTNNVFEIAGTLGIEAARNALINELNSTLEDQGLEVDDRYIMLVSDLMCSRGYMQQIGRHGIAGTKDSVLARAAFEITVPTIAHAALGGEIEQLKGITENVIVGSNIPIGSGTVDLYMQVSKKK
;
A
#
# COMPACT_ATOMS: atom_id res chain seq x y z
N VAL A 1 -34.43 17.78 -11.69
CA VAL A 1 -34.88 17.78 -10.28
C VAL A 1 -36.01 18.80 -10.19
N PRO A 2 -37.18 18.43 -9.65
CA PRO A 2 -38.26 19.38 -9.39
C PRO A 2 -37.79 20.57 -8.53
N ASP A 3 -38.39 21.75 -8.69
CA ASP A 3 -37.95 22.97 -7.99
C ASP A 3 -38.02 22.83 -6.45
N LYS A 4 -38.96 22.04 -5.94
CA LYS A 4 -39.10 21.73 -4.52
C LYS A 4 -37.88 20.99 -3.97
N ASP A 5 -37.40 20.00 -4.69
CA ASP A 5 -36.26 19.17 -4.27
C ASP A 5 -34.94 19.92 -4.50
N LYS A 6 -34.91 20.84 -5.47
CA LYS A 6 -33.80 21.78 -5.64
C LYS A 6 -33.67 22.71 -4.44
N GLN A 7 -34.79 23.26 -3.95
CA GLN A 7 -34.78 24.11 -2.75
C GLN A 7 -34.27 23.32 -1.53
N GLN A 8 -34.70 22.07 -1.38
CA GLN A 8 -34.22 21.19 -0.33
C GLN A 8 -32.70 20.97 -0.40
N ILE A 9 -32.14 20.75 -1.60
CA ILE A 9 -30.68 20.61 -1.78
C ILE A 9 -29.94 21.88 -1.36
N LEU A 10 -30.47 23.06 -1.71
CA LEU A 10 -29.87 24.35 -1.30
C LEU A 10 -29.96 24.56 0.21
N ASP A 11 -31.08 24.21 0.83
CA ASP A 11 -31.28 24.31 2.27
C ASP A 11 -30.32 23.36 3.03
N ASP A 12 -30.12 22.14 2.52
CA ASP A 12 -29.16 21.16 3.07
C ASP A 12 -27.70 21.65 2.98
N ILE A 13 -27.33 22.28 1.86
CA ILE A 13 -26.00 22.89 1.69
C ILE A 13 -25.83 24.05 2.65
N GLN A 14 -26.84 24.92 2.77
CA GLN A 14 -26.79 26.06 3.69
C GLN A 14 -26.66 25.61 5.15
N GLY A 15 -27.38 24.58 5.57
CA GLY A 15 -27.23 24.00 6.91
C GLY A 15 -25.81 23.47 7.16
N THR A 16 -25.13 22.97 6.12
CA THR A 16 -23.72 22.57 6.23
C THR A 16 -22.78 23.77 6.39
N TYR A 17 -23.08 24.90 5.73
CA TYR A 17 -22.28 26.13 5.84
C TYR A 17 -22.34 26.69 7.25
N ASP A 18 -23.50 26.62 7.90
CA ASP A 18 -23.68 27.04 9.29
C ASP A 18 -22.83 26.17 10.24
N VAL A 19 -22.77 24.86 10.00
CA VAL A 19 -21.91 23.94 10.77
C VAL A 19 -20.42 24.25 10.55
N VAL A 20 -20.01 24.53 9.32
CA VAL A 20 -18.62 24.91 9.01
C VAL A 20 -18.26 26.24 9.69
N SER A 21 -19.17 27.21 9.67
CA SER A 21 -18.99 28.49 10.38
C SER A 21 -18.81 28.28 11.88
N ASP A 22 -19.62 27.41 12.51
CA ASP A 22 -19.47 27.08 13.93
C ASP A 22 -18.13 26.39 14.25
N LEU A 23 -17.67 25.46 13.39
CA LEU A 23 -16.36 24.82 13.55
C LEU A 23 -15.21 25.84 13.48
N THR A 24 -15.29 26.79 12.55
CA THR A 24 -14.29 27.86 12.42
C THR A 24 -14.32 28.82 13.60
N ASP A 25 -15.50 29.14 14.12
CA ASP A 25 -15.63 29.95 15.34
C ASP A 25 -15.07 29.24 16.57
N GLN A 26 -15.30 27.93 16.71
CA GLN A 26 -14.70 27.10 17.76
C GLN A 26 -13.17 27.09 17.66
N TYR A 27 -12.63 27.07 16.43
CA TYR A 27 -11.19 27.17 16.20
C TYR A 27 -10.64 28.55 16.63
N LYS A 28 -11.28 29.65 16.22
CA LYS A 28 -10.89 31.02 16.61
C LYS A 28 -10.94 31.23 18.13
N LYS A 29 -11.91 30.60 18.81
CA LYS A 29 -12.04 30.62 20.28
C LYS A 29 -11.09 29.66 21.00
N GLY A 30 -10.36 28.81 20.26
CA GLY A 30 -9.48 27.78 20.83
C GLY A 30 -10.20 26.64 21.54
N THR A 31 -11.52 26.50 21.36
CA THR A 31 -12.36 25.47 22.00
C THR A 31 -12.54 24.23 21.13
N LEU A 32 -11.98 24.21 19.92
CA LEU A 32 -12.10 23.09 18.98
C LEU A 32 -11.52 21.81 19.59
N LYS A 33 -12.32 20.73 19.58
CA LYS A 33 -11.86 19.41 20.00
C LYS A 33 -10.85 18.86 18.99
N LEU A 34 -9.59 18.87 19.39
CA LEU A 34 -8.50 18.34 18.58
C LEU A 34 -8.57 16.82 18.50
N THR A 35 -8.54 16.29 17.27
CA THR A 35 -8.23 14.88 17.04
C THR A 35 -6.80 14.61 17.47
N ARG A 36 -6.58 13.50 18.18
CA ARG A 36 -5.26 13.16 18.73
C ARG A 36 -4.22 13.07 17.61
N GLY A 37 -3.12 13.77 17.80
CA GLY A 37 -2.00 13.74 16.88
C GLY A 37 -2.04 14.78 15.78
N MET A 38 -3.19 15.40 15.45
CA MET A 38 -3.29 16.46 14.42
C MET A 38 -2.97 17.86 14.98
N ARG A 39 -2.46 18.75 14.13
CA ARG A 39 -2.40 20.18 14.48
C ARG A 39 -3.81 20.78 14.49
N PRO A 40 -4.07 21.86 15.27
CA PRO A 40 -5.38 22.53 15.28
C PRO A 40 -5.93 22.89 13.90
N GLU A 41 -5.06 23.40 13.01
CA GLU A 41 -5.39 23.73 11.62
C GLU A 41 -5.77 22.48 10.80
N GLU A 42 -4.99 21.40 10.93
CA GLU A 42 -5.24 20.14 10.22
C GLU A 42 -6.54 19.48 10.67
N ALA A 43 -6.84 19.55 11.97
CA ALA A 43 -8.07 19.00 12.53
C ALA A 43 -9.29 19.77 12.03
N LEU A 44 -9.22 21.11 12.00
CA LEU A 44 -10.28 21.94 11.45
C LEU A 44 -10.54 21.57 9.98
N GLU A 45 -9.48 21.49 9.17
CA GLU A 45 -9.63 21.17 7.76
C GLU A 45 -10.24 19.78 7.52
N ALA A 46 -9.80 18.78 8.28
CA ALA A 46 -10.37 17.44 8.19
C ALA A 46 -11.88 17.43 8.49
N TYR A 47 -12.32 18.17 9.52
CA TYR A 47 -13.74 18.27 9.85
C TYR A 47 -14.54 18.99 8.76
N ILE A 48 -14.02 20.09 8.22
CA ILE A 48 -14.70 20.84 7.17
C ILE A 48 -14.84 20.00 5.91
N VAL A 49 -13.77 19.34 5.45
CA VAL A 49 -13.82 18.47 4.27
C VAL A 49 -14.81 17.32 4.45
N ASN A 50 -14.90 16.74 5.66
CA ASN A 50 -15.85 15.67 5.96
C ASN A 50 -17.31 16.17 5.87
N GLU A 51 -17.63 17.32 6.48
CA GLU A 51 -18.99 17.87 6.42
C GLU A 51 -19.38 18.29 5.00
N LEU A 52 -18.47 18.91 4.23
CA LEU A 52 -18.70 19.24 2.82
C LEU A 52 -18.86 17.99 1.94
N GLY A 53 -18.15 16.90 2.25
CA GLY A 53 -18.31 15.61 1.60
C GLY A 53 -19.72 15.03 1.82
N LYS A 54 -20.19 15.02 3.07
CA LYS A 54 -21.55 14.59 3.42
C LYS A 54 -22.62 15.43 2.72
N ALA A 55 -22.42 16.74 2.61
CA ALA A 55 -23.34 17.64 1.92
C ALA A 55 -23.47 17.28 0.43
N ARG A 56 -22.34 17.02 -0.25
CA ARG A 56 -22.33 16.55 -1.63
C ARG A 56 -23.07 15.22 -1.79
N ASP A 57 -22.81 14.25 -0.91
CA ASP A 57 -23.40 12.91 -1.03
C ASP A 57 -24.91 12.93 -0.76
N LYS A 58 -25.37 13.76 0.20
CA LYS A 58 -26.80 14.04 0.41
C LYS A 58 -27.43 14.70 -0.81
N ALA A 59 -26.83 15.76 -1.34
CA ALA A 59 -27.32 16.44 -2.54
C ALA A 59 -27.41 15.49 -3.75
N GLY A 60 -26.42 14.62 -3.92
CA GLY A 60 -26.40 13.61 -4.98
C GLY A 60 -27.48 12.53 -4.81
N SER A 61 -27.70 12.07 -3.58
CA SER A 61 -28.73 11.07 -3.27
C SER A 61 -30.14 11.64 -3.49
N SER A 62 -30.41 12.83 -2.95
CA SER A 62 -31.67 13.55 -3.18
C SER A 62 -31.92 13.75 -4.67
N ALA A 63 -30.91 14.19 -5.43
CA ALA A 63 -31.04 14.36 -6.88
C ALA A 63 -31.33 13.04 -7.62
N ASN A 64 -30.75 11.92 -7.19
CA ASN A 64 -30.95 10.61 -7.81
C ASN A 64 -32.33 10.01 -7.50
N ASP A 65 -32.84 10.22 -6.29
CA ASP A 65 -34.15 9.72 -5.87
C ASP A 65 -35.29 10.46 -6.58
N CYS A 66 -35.11 11.74 -6.86
CA CYS A 66 -36.05 12.55 -7.64
C CYS A 66 -36.12 12.18 -9.13
N LEU A 67 -35.14 11.42 -9.65
CA LEU A 67 -35.15 11.01 -11.06
C LEU A 67 -36.03 9.78 -11.28
N PRO A 68 -36.96 9.83 -12.25
CA PRO A 68 -37.75 8.69 -12.67
C PRO A 68 -36.89 7.46 -13.04
N ALA A 69 -37.42 6.26 -12.83
CA ALA A 69 -36.71 5.01 -13.12
C ALA A 69 -36.46 4.80 -14.64
N ASP A 70 -37.26 5.43 -15.50
CA ASP A 70 -37.11 5.42 -16.95
C ASP A 70 -36.08 6.45 -17.46
N ASN A 71 -35.47 7.25 -16.57
CA ASN A 71 -34.45 8.21 -16.95
C ASN A 71 -33.20 7.52 -17.48
N ALA A 72 -32.80 7.85 -18.72
CA ALA A 72 -31.63 7.23 -19.37
C ALA A 72 -30.33 7.35 -18.56
N GLY A 73 -30.09 8.48 -17.89
CA GLY A 73 -28.90 8.68 -17.05
C GLY A 73 -28.90 7.77 -15.83
N LYS A 74 -30.05 7.61 -15.17
CA LYS A 74 -30.22 6.70 -14.02
C LYS A 74 -30.12 5.23 -14.45
N ILE A 75 -30.68 4.86 -15.60
CA ILE A 75 -30.56 3.51 -16.16
C ILE A 75 -29.09 3.18 -16.44
N MET A 76 -28.35 4.06 -17.13
CA MET A 76 -26.93 3.83 -17.43
C MET A 76 -26.08 3.66 -16.17
N ALA A 77 -26.33 4.48 -15.15
CA ALA A 77 -25.64 4.38 -13.87
C ALA A 77 -26.00 3.10 -13.09
N THR A 78 -27.28 2.71 -13.06
CA THR A 78 -27.76 1.54 -12.30
C THR A 78 -27.35 0.22 -12.96
N THR A 79 -27.34 0.18 -14.30
CA THR A 79 -26.90 -0.98 -15.08
C THR A 79 -25.38 -1.15 -15.10
N GLY A 80 -24.62 -0.15 -14.64
CA GLY A 80 -23.16 -0.12 -14.73
C GLY A 80 -22.64 0.03 -16.17
N ALA A 81 -23.51 0.34 -17.14
CA ALA A 81 -23.11 0.49 -18.53
C ALA A 81 -22.13 1.66 -18.74
N ARG A 82 -22.43 2.82 -18.11
CA ARG A 82 -21.53 3.97 -18.08
C ARG A 82 -21.92 4.95 -16.99
N GLY A 83 -20.91 5.41 -16.24
CA GLY A 83 -21.12 6.34 -15.15
C GLY A 83 -21.63 5.65 -13.88
N SER A 84 -21.73 6.44 -12.82
CA SER A 84 -22.14 6.02 -11.49
C SER A 84 -23.21 6.96 -10.94
N SER A 85 -23.83 6.59 -9.81
CA SER A 85 -24.75 7.49 -9.08
C SER A 85 -24.10 8.83 -8.73
N LEU A 86 -22.79 8.84 -8.47
CA LEU A 86 -22.01 10.07 -8.25
C LEU A 86 -22.04 10.99 -9.47
N ASN A 87 -21.91 10.46 -10.69
CA ASN A 87 -21.95 11.29 -11.90
C ASN A 87 -23.33 11.91 -12.12
N VAL A 88 -24.40 11.17 -11.82
CA VAL A 88 -25.77 11.68 -11.85
C VAL A 88 -25.95 12.78 -10.79
N GLY A 89 -25.43 12.56 -9.58
CA GLY A 89 -25.41 13.55 -8.50
C GLY A 89 -24.67 14.84 -8.86
N GLN A 90 -23.53 14.76 -9.56
CA GLN A 90 -22.79 15.94 -10.02
C GLN A 90 -23.51 16.70 -11.14
N MET A 91 -24.27 16.00 -12.00
CA MET A 91 -25.05 16.64 -13.06
C MET A 91 -26.29 17.37 -12.54
N ALA A 92 -26.92 16.85 -11.48
CA ALA A 92 -28.26 17.26 -11.07
C ALA A 92 -28.37 17.81 -9.64
N GLY A 93 -27.41 17.50 -8.75
CA GLY A 93 -27.35 17.94 -7.35
C GLY A 93 -26.33 19.05 -7.17
N ALA A 94 -25.10 18.70 -6.77
CA ALA A 94 -23.97 19.62 -6.61
C ALA A 94 -22.66 18.94 -7.03
N LEU A 95 -21.70 19.69 -7.58
CA LEU A 95 -20.37 19.15 -7.90
C LEU A 95 -19.57 18.80 -6.63
N GLY A 96 -19.65 19.66 -5.61
CA GLY A 96 -18.95 19.52 -4.33
C GLY A 96 -17.55 20.15 -4.31
N GLN A 97 -16.80 19.82 -3.27
CA GLN A 97 -15.47 20.38 -3.00
C GLN A 97 -14.44 20.02 -4.09
N GLN A 98 -13.83 21.04 -4.69
CA GLN A 98 -12.64 20.86 -5.53
C GLN A 98 -11.41 20.91 -4.64
N SER A 99 -10.52 19.95 -4.77
CA SER A 99 -9.28 19.88 -4.00
C SER A 99 -8.08 19.94 -4.93
N ARG A 100 -6.95 20.40 -4.39
CA ARG A 100 -5.65 20.34 -5.02
C ARG A 100 -4.72 19.52 -4.14
N ARG A 101 -4.19 18.40 -4.64
CA ARG A 101 -3.34 17.46 -3.88
C ARG A 101 -3.95 17.06 -2.53
N GLY A 102 -5.27 16.88 -2.48
CA GLY A 102 -6.00 16.49 -1.26
C GLY A 102 -6.35 17.62 -0.29
N ASN A 103 -5.83 18.84 -0.50
CA ASN A 103 -6.17 20.00 0.33
C ASN A 103 -7.17 20.93 -0.37
N ARG A 104 -7.92 21.71 0.41
CA ARG A 104 -8.74 22.82 -0.13
C ARG A 104 -7.85 23.97 -0.58
N LEU A 105 -8.40 24.89 -1.37
CA LEU A 105 -7.64 26.00 -1.92
C LEU A 105 -7.54 27.14 -0.90
N HIS A 106 -6.46 27.16 -0.11
CA HIS A 106 -6.18 28.24 0.85
C HIS A 106 -5.22 29.29 0.27
N ASP A 107 -4.15 28.82 -0.38
CA ASP A 107 -3.03 29.67 -0.75
C ASP A 107 -3.12 30.16 -2.19
N GLY A 108 -3.15 31.49 -2.32
CA GLY A 108 -3.09 32.22 -3.57
C GLY A 108 -2.29 33.50 -3.40
N TYR A 109 -2.86 34.64 -3.79
CA TYR A 109 -2.24 35.95 -3.63
C TYR A 109 -2.76 36.63 -2.34
N ASN A 110 -1.87 37.05 -1.45
CA ASN A 110 -2.20 37.73 -0.19
C ASN A 110 -3.18 36.95 0.72
N ASN A 111 -2.88 35.68 1.03
CA ASN A 111 -3.68 34.83 1.95
C ASN A 111 -5.16 34.67 1.56
N ARG A 112 -5.44 34.66 0.25
CA ARG A 112 -6.76 34.35 -0.32
C ARG A 112 -6.59 33.57 -1.62
N ALA A 113 -7.58 32.73 -1.93
CA ALA A 113 -7.55 31.89 -3.13
C ALA A 113 -7.78 32.72 -4.42
N LEU A 114 -8.73 33.67 -4.40
CA LEU A 114 -9.02 34.59 -5.50
C LEU A 114 -9.21 36.01 -4.99
N THR A 115 -8.92 37.00 -5.84
CA THR A 115 -9.04 38.43 -5.51
C THR A 115 -10.47 38.92 -5.28
N HIS A 116 -11.47 38.09 -5.63
CA HIS A 116 -12.89 38.36 -5.41
C HIS A 116 -13.35 38.07 -3.98
N TYR A 117 -12.55 37.32 -3.21
CA TYR A 117 -12.81 37.03 -1.80
C TYR A 117 -12.01 37.97 -0.89
N GLN A 118 -12.48 38.09 0.35
CA GLN A 118 -11.76 38.82 1.38
C GLN A 118 -10.51 38.05 1.83
N GLU A 119 -9.56 38.75 2.42
CA GLU A 119 -8.40 38.11 3.03
C GLU A 119 -8.85 37.27 4.23
N HIS A 120 -8.38 36.03 4.33
CA HIS A 120 -8.79 35.07 5.37
C HIS A 120 -10.31 34.82 5.44
N ASP A 121 -10.98 34.80 4.28
CA ASP A 121 -12.40 34.44 4.19
C ASP A 121 -12.60 32.94 4.48
N ASP A 122 -13.41 32.62 5.48
CA ASP A 122 -13.65 31.25 5.94
C ASP A 122 -14.76 30.53 5.16
N ASN A 123 -15.40 31.21 4.21
CA ASN A 123 -16.51 30.66 3.44
C ASN A 123 -16.05 29.46 2.58
N PRO A 124 -16.77 28.31 2.60
CA PRO A 124 -16.49 27.19 1.72
C PRO A 124 -16.37 27.56 0.22
N ASP A 125 -17.15 28.54 -0.25
CA ASP A 125 -17.10 29.03 -1.63
C ASP A 125 -15.72 29.62 -1.97
N ALA A 126 -15.08 30.32 -1.02
CA ALA A 126 -13.75 30.92 -1.19
C ALA A 126 -12.65 29.87 -1.33
N HIS A 127 -12.90 28.65 -0.84
CA HIS A 127 -11.96 27.54 -0.82
C HIS A 127 -12.27 26.45 -1.85
N GLY A 128 -13.14 26.72 -2.82
CA GLY A 128 -13.39 25.84 -3.96
C GLY A 128 -14.53 24.83 -3.80
N PHE A 129 -15.46 25.06 -2.87
CA PHE A 129 -16.71 24.31 -2.87
C PHE A 129 -17.63 24.78 -3.99
N VAL A 130 -18.11 23.85 -4.81
CA VAL A 130 -19.01 24.14 -5.93
C VAL A 130 -20.40 23.60 -5.61
N LYS A 131 -21.32 24.52 -5.29
CA LYS A 131 -22.72 24.21 -4.96
C LYS A 131 -23.60 24.06 -6.20
N SER A 132 -23.21 24.70 -7.30
CA SER A 132 -23.88 24.57 -8.59
C SER A 132 -23.69 23.17 -9.22
N ASN A 133 -24.49 22.86 -10.24
CA ASN A 133 -24.40 21.61 -11.00
C ASN A 133 -24.21 21.84 -12.50
N TYR A 134 -23.83 20.79 -13.24
CA TYR A 134 -23.57 20.93 -14.68
C TYR A 134 -24.81 21.29 -15.50
N ARG A 135 -26.02 20.99 -15.02
CA ARG A 135 -27.26 21.32 -15.73
C ARG A 135 -27.57 22.81 -15.67
N GLU A 136 -27.35 23.45 -14.53
CA GLU A 136 -27.64 24.87 -14.31
C GLU A 136 -26.49 25.77 -14.73
N GLY A 137 -25.28 25.21 -14.82
CA GLY A 137 -24.07 25.94 -15.15
C GLY A 137 -23.33 26.39 -13.90
N LEU A 138 -22.06 26.72 -14.09
CA LEU A 138 -21.13 27.14 -13.04
C LEU A 138 -20.98 28.66 -13.09
N SER A 139 -20.87 29.30 -11.92
CA SER A 139 -20.41 30.69 -11.86
C SER A 139 -18.95 30.80 -12.33
N ALA A 140 -18.50 32.01 -12.69
CA ALA A 140 -17.12 32.21 -13.15
C ALA A 140 -16.07 31.79 -12.10
N LEU A 141 -16.37 32.00 -10.80
CA LEU A 141 -15.49 31.63 -9.70
C LEU A 141 -15.46 30.11 -9.50
N GLU A 142 -16.63 29.46 -9.48
CA GLU A 142 -16.73 28.00 -9.39
C GLU A 142 -16.08 27.31 -10.59
N PHE A 143 -16.25 27.85 -11.79
CA PHE A 143 -15.63 27.34 -13.01
C PHE A 143 -14.11 27.37 -12.92
N PHE A 144 -13.53 28.44 -12.36
CA PHE A 144 -12.08 28.54 -12.20
C PHE A 144 -11.53 27.48 -11.22
N PHE A 145 -12.18 27.30 -10.07
CA PHE A 145 -11.81 26.24 -9.12
C PHE A 145 -11.98 24.85 -9.71
N HIS A 146 -13.06 24.62 -10.45
CA HIS A 146 -13.30 23.35 -11.13
C HIS A 146 -12.26 23.06 -12.22
N ALA A 147 -11.88 24.08 -13.00
CA ALA A 147 -10.82 23.95 -14.01
C ALA A 147 -9.46 23.63 -13.39
N MET A 148 -9.16 24.15 -12.19
CA MET A 148 -7.94 23.79 -11.45
C MET A 148 -7.91 22.30 -11.08
N GLY A 149 -9.00 21.79 -10.50
CA GLY A 149 -9.12 20.36 -10.16
C GLY A 149 -9.04 19.46 -11.40
N GLY A 150 -9.71 19.85 -12.49
CA GLY A 150 -9.64 19.14 -13.77
C GLY A 150 -8.23 19.10 -14.37
N ARG A 151 -7.49 20.22 -14.29
CA ARG A 151 -6.10 20.29 -14.77
C ARG A 151 -5.17 19.37 -14.00
N GLU A 152 -5.33 19.26 -12.69
CA GLU A 152 -4.55 18.31 -11.87
C GLU A 152 -4.75 16.88 -12.37
N GLY A 153 -6.01 16.45 -12.55
CA GLY A 153 -6.32 15.11 -13.07
C GLY A 153 -5.69 14.83 -14.44
N LEU A 154 -5.72 15.81 -15.36
CA LEU A 154 -5.09 15.68 -16.69
C LEU A 154 -3.56 15.55 -16.61
N VAL A 155 -2.92 16.36 -15.77
CA VAL A 155 -1.46 16.31 -15.57
C VAL A 155 -1.05 14.99 -14.92
N ASP A 156 -1.77 14.55 -13.90
CA ASP A 156 -1.52 13.28 -13.21
C ASP A 156 -1.67 12.11 -14.17
N THR A 157 -2.69 12.11 -15.02
CA THR A 157 -2.88 11.08 -16.06
C THR A 157 -1.66 10.99 -16.99
N ALA A 158 -1.15 12.14 -17.46
CA ALA A 158 0.01 12.18 -18.36
C ALA A 158 1.29 11.68 -17.67
N VAL A 159 1.59 12.17 -16.46
CA VAL A 159 2.81 11.81 -15.72
C VAL A 159 2.80 10.34 -15.31
N ARG A 160 1.67 9.85 -14.80
CA ARG A 160 1.58 8.49 -14.28
C ARG A 160 1.58 7.43 -15.37
N THR A 161 1.10 7.74 -16.58
CA THR A 161 1.18 6.83 -17.75
C THR A 161 2.63 6.52 -18.12
N GLN A 162 3.52 7.52 -18.08
CA GLN A 162 4.95 7.30 -18.31
C GLN A 162 5.56 6.40 -17.22
N GLN A 163 5.20 6.63 -15.95
CA GLN A 163 5.74 5.88 -14.81
C GLN A 163 5.27 4.42 -14.82
N SER A 164 3.99 4.15 -15.08
CA SER A 164 3.44 2.79 -15.15
C SER A 164 4.04 2.02 -16.32
N GLY A 165 4.15 2.61 -17.51
CA GLY A 165 4.77 1.96 -18.67
C GLY A 165 6.25 1.63 -18.44
N TYR A 166 7.00 2.52 -17.79
CA TYR A 166 8.39 2.25 -17.42
C TYR A 166 8.51 1.14 -16.35
N MET A 167 7.63 1.12 -15.36
CA MET A 167 7.57 0.07 -14.35
C MET A 167 7.23 -1.29 -14.96
N GLN A 168 6.26 -1.34 -15.88
CA GLN A 168 5.94 -2.55 -16.64
C GLN A 168 7.16 -3.04 -17.45
N ARG A 169 7.86 -2.14 -18.15
CA ARG A 169 9.09 -2.48 -18.88
C ARG A 169 10.14 -3.10 -17.95
N ARG A 170 10.31 -2.55 -16.75
CA ARG A 170 11.25 -3.07 -15.74
C ARG A 170 10.87 -4.47 -15.26
N LEU A 171 9.59 -4.69 -14.95
CA LEU A 171 9.07 -6.01 -14.58
C LEU A 171 9.32 -7.02 -15.69
N ILE A 172 8.99 -6.69 -16.94
CA ILE A 172 9.20 -7.59 -18.09
C ILE A 172 10.68 -7.95 -18.21
N ASN A 173 11.59 -6.97 -18.20
CA ASN A 173 13.01 -7.26 -18.35
C ASN A 173 13.59 -8.08 -17.19
N ALA A 174 13.05 -7.94 -15.98
CA ALA A 174 13.49 -8.72 -14.83
C ALA A 174 12.96 -10.17 -14.87
N LEU A 175 11.71 -10.37 -15.27
CA LEU A 175 11.03 -11.66 -15.23
C LEU A 175 11.05 -12.44 -16.55
N GLU A 176 11.44 -11.83 -17.68
CA GLU A 176 11.31 -12.44 -19.01
C GLU A 176 11.91 -13.84 -19.10
N HIS A 177 13.01 -14.10 -18.41
CA HIS A 177 13.73 -15.37 -18.46
C HIS A 177 13.16 -16.47 -17.56
N ILE A 178 12.18 -16.13 -16.72
CA ILE A 178 11.58 -17.05 -15.77
C ILE A 178 10.52 -17.90 -16.46
N ARG A 179 10.71 -19.22 -16.44
CA ARG A 179 9.83 -20.20 -17.11
C ARG A 179 9.58 -21.42 -16.22
N LEU A 180 8.52 -22.16 -16.54
CA LEU A 180 8.26 -23.46 -15.93
C LEU A 180 9.07 -24.56 -16.62
N GLU A 181 9.75 -25.39 -15.84
CA GLU A 181 10.44 -26.59 -16.33
C GLU A 181 9.54 -27.84 -16.27
N TYR A 182 9.95 -28.90 -16.97
CA TYR A 182 9.20 -30.16 -17.06
C TYR A 182 9.04 -30.91 -15.73
N ASP A 183 9.86 -30.58 -14.73
CA ASP A 183 9.74 -31.10 -13.38
C ASP A 183 8.77 -30.29 -12.49
N GLY A 184 8.13 -29.25 -13.04
CA GLY A 184 7.18 -28.38 -12.34
C GLY A 184 7.84 -27.26 -11.53
N THR A 185 9.17 -27.19 -11.51
CA THR A 185 9.90 -26.09 -10.87
C THR A 185 9.92 -24.86 -11.78
N VAL A 186 10.00 -23.67 -11.17
CA VAL A 186 10.17 -22.40 -11.88
C VAL A 186 11.64 -22.03 -11.83
N ARG A 187 12.28 -21.84 -12.99
CA ARG A 187 13.72 -21.60 -13.08
C ARG A 187 14.06 -20.42 -13.97
N ASP A 188 15.26 -19.91 -13.72
CA ASP A 188 15.97 -19.09 -14.70
C ASP A 188 16.67 -19.98 -15.76
N PRO A 189 17.21 -19.38 -16.84
CA PRO A 189 17.85 -20.13 -17.93
C PRO A 189 19.16 -20.82 -17.53
N HIS A 190 19.75 -20.43 -16.40
CA HIS A 190 21.00 -20.97 -15.88
C HIS A 190 20.76 -22.15 -14.91
N GLY A 191 19.50 -22.43 -14.60
CA GLY A 191 19.08 -23.55 -13.77
C GLY A 191 18.90 -23.20 -12.29
N HIS A 192 18.99 -21.93 -11.92
CA HIS A 192 18.64 -21.49 -10.57
C HIS A 192 17.13 -21.61 -10.37
N ILE A 193 16.74 -22.25 -9.27
CA ILE A 193 15.33 -22.48 -8.93
C ILE A 193 14.81 -21.26 -8.17
N VAL A 194 13.72 -20.67 -8.66
CA VAL A 194 13.01 -19.58 -7.98
C VAL A 194 11.86 -20.13 -7.14
N GLN A 195 11.08 -21.06 -7.70
CA GLN A 195 10.02 -21.78 -6.98
C GLN A 195 10.14 -23.29 -7.22
N PHE A 196 9.92 -24.09 -6.18
CA PHE A 196 9.87 -25.56 -6.31
C PHE A 196 8.60 -26.03 -7.02
N LEU A 197 7.51 -25.29 -6.87
CA LEU A 197 6.25 -25.52 -7.53
C LEU A 197 5.65 -24.15 -7.86
N TYR A 198 5.22 -23.96 -9.10
CA TYR A 198 4.62 -22.69 -9.51
C TYR A 198 3.44 -22.31 -8.62
N GLY A 199 3.52 -21.13 -7.98
CA GLY A 199 2.45 -20.64 -7.12
C GLY A 199 2.12 -21.53 -5.91
N GLU A 200 3.06 -22.39 -5.49
CA GLU A 200 2.89 -23.39 -4.42
C GLU A 200 1.75 -24.43 -4.63
N ASP A 201 1.08 -24.42 -5.79
CA ASP A 201 0.00 -25.34 -6.12
C ASP A 201 0.06 -25.95 -7.53
N GLY A 202 0.87 -25.40 -8.43
CA GLY A 202 1.08 -25.89 -9.79
C GLY A 202 -0.14 -25.69 -10.70
N ILE A 203 -1.00 -24.72 -10.39
CA ILE A 203 -2.23 -24.44 -11.14
C ILE A 203 -2.04 -23.21 -12.02
N ASP A 204 -2.54 -23.29 -13.24
CA ASP A 204 -2.61 -22.15 -14.16
C ASP A 204 -3.76 -21.22 -13.75
N VAL A 205 -3.43 -19.95 -13.51
CA VAL A 205 -4.38 -18.91 -13.14
C VAL A 205 -5.51 -18.77 -14.15
N GLN A 206 -5.22 -18.88 -15.46
CA GLN A 206 -6.23 -18.72 -16.52
C GLN A 206 -7.25 -19.86 -16.55
N LYS A 207 -6.83 -21.04 -16.11
CA LYS A 207 -7.67 -22.25 -16.05
C LYS A 207 -8.35 -22.43 -14.69
N SER A 208 -8.01 -21.57 -13.72
CA SER A 208 -8.55 -21.59 -12.37
C SER A 208 -9.92 -20.90 -12.29
N ASP A 209 -10.74 -21.33 -11.33
CA ASP A 209 -12.00 -20.66 -10.96
C ASP A 209 -11.74 -19.83 -9.68
N HIS A 210 -11.55 -18.52 -9.83
CA HIS A 210 -11.23 -17.59 -8.74
C HIS A 210 -10.04 -18.04 -7.89
N GLY A 211 -8.94 -18.43 -8.56
CA GLY A 211 -7.71 -18.86 -7.89
C GLY A 211 -7.71 -20.31 -7.41
N MET A 212 -8.82 -21.06 -7.53
CA MET A 212 -8.87 -22.48 -7.21
C MET A 212 -8.85 -23.36 -8.46
N ALA A 213 -8.27 -24.56 -8.38
CA ALA A 213 -8.27 -25.51 -9.50
C ALA A 213 -9.69 -25.87 -9.99
N PHE A 214 -10.65 -25.94 -9.06
CA PHE A 214 -12.08 -26.04 -9.33
C PHE A 214 -12.85 -25.66 -8.06
N ASN A 215 -14.11 -25.23 -8.19
CA ASN A 215 -14.98 -24.94 -7.06
C ASN A 215 -15.78 -26.20 -6.64
N PRO A 216 -15.51 -26.80 -5.46
CA PRO A 216 -16.20 -28.01 -5.01
C PRO A 216 -17.71 -27.79 -4.81
N SER A 217 -18.11 -26.63 -4.27
CA SER A 217 -19.51 -26.31 -3.97
C SER A 217 -20.35 -26.25 -5.23
N ARG A 218 -19.86 -25.60 -6.30
CA ARG A 218 -20.55 -25.57 -7.61
C ARG A 218 -20.70 -26.96 -8.22
N LEU A 219 -19.67 -27.80 -8.09
CA LEU A 219 -19.73 -29.18 -8.58
C LEU A 219 -20.77 -30.00 -7.80
N ILE A 220 -20.79 -29.86 -6.47
CA ILE A 220 -21.76 -30.51 -5.60
C ILE A 220 -23.18 -30.07 -5.95
N GLU A 221 -23.44 -28.77 -6.10
CA GLU A 221 -24.75 -28.26 -6.50
C GLU A 221 -25.20 -28.82 -7.85
N SER A 222 -24.30 -28.86 -8.84
CA SER A 222 -24.60 -29.44 -10.14
C SER A 222 -24.95 -30.93 -10.06
N GLN A 223 -24.31 -31.65 -9.13
CA GLN A 223 -24.56 -33.08 -8.93
C GLN A 223 -25.83 -33.33 -8.11
N LYS A 224 -26.17 -32.47 -7.15
CA LYS A 224 -27.40 -32.55 -6.34
C LYS A 224 -28.66 -32.55 -7.20
N ILE A 225 -28.65 -31.86 -8.35
CA ILE A 225 -29.77 -31.81 -9.30
C ILE A 225 -30.04 -33.18 -9.95
N ILE A 226 -28.99 -33.98 -10.14
CA ILE A 226 -29.03 -35.26 -10.87
C ILE A 226 -29.14 -36.45 -9.92
N ASP A 227 -28.64 -36.28 -8.69
CA ASP A 227 -28.55 -37.35 -7.72
C ASP A 227 -29.91 -37.73 -7.12
N SER A 228 -30.18 -39.03 -7.02
CA SER A 228 -31.42 -39.61 -6.51
C SER A 228 -31.18 -40.76 -5.53
N GLY A 229 -29.93 -40.98 -5.10
CA GLY A 229 -29.54 -42.10 -4.23
C GLY A 229 -29.68 -41.84 -2.73
N LYS A 230 -29.43 -42.88 -1.93
CA LYS A 230 -29.33 -42.77 -0.46
C LYS A 230 -28.05 -42.05 -0.06
N LYS A 231 -28.14 -41.19 0.95
CA LYS A 231 -27.03 -40.41 1.52
C LYS A 231 -25.84 -41.33 1.86
N ALA A 232 -24.65 -40.98 1.39
CA ALA A 232 -23.42 -41.71 1.71
C ALA A 232 -23.06 -41.55 3.19
N THR A 233 -22.42 -42.57 3.76
CA THR A 233 -21.90 -42.48 5.14
C THR A 233 -20.56 -41.72 5.18
N LYS A 234 -20.24 -41.10 6.32
CA LYS A 234 -18.99 -40.32 6.49
C LYS A 234 -17.74 -41.13 6.16
N GLU A 235 -17.71 -42.41 6.56
CA GLU A 235 -16.59 -43.31 6.28
C GLU A 235 -16.42 -43.59 4.77
N GLU A 236 -17.52 -43.70 4.03
CA GLU A 236 -17.47 -43.90 2.57
C GLU A 236 -16.95 -42.66 1.83
N ILE A 237 -17.33 -41.47 2.29
CA ILE A 237 -16.87 -40.19 1.75
C ILE A 237 -15.36 -40.04 1.96
N GLU A 238 -14.85 -40.30 3.15
CA GLU A 238 -13.41 -40.21 3.43
C GLU A 238 -12.59 -41.22 2.63
N THR A 239 -13.12 -42.43 2.45
CA THR A 239 -12.43 -43.48 1.68
C THR A 239 -12.34 -43.11 0.20
N LEU A 240 -13.43 -42.57 -0.37
CA LEU A 240 -13.47 -42.11 -1.75
C LEU A 240 -12.62 -40.84 -1.95
N ALA A 241 -12.70 -39.87 -1.03
CA ALA A 241 -11.88 -38.67 -1.08
C ALA A 241 -10.39 -39.04 -1.10
N LYS A 242 -9.91 -39.86 -0.15
CA LYS A 242 -8.51 -40.33 -0.10
C LYS A 242 -8.03 -41.03 -1.36
N LYS A 243 -8.93 -41.66 -2.14
CA LYS A 243 -8.59 -42.31 -3.42
C LYS A 243 -8.29 -41.27 -4.51
N TYR A 244 -9.09 -40.22 -4.61
CA TYR A 244 -9.00 -39.23 -5.69
C TYR A 244 -8.18 -37.98 -5.34
N THR A 245 -7.95 -37.70 -4.05
CA THR A 245 -7.20 -36.52 -3.58
C THR A 245 -5.69 -36.75 -3.39
N LYS A 246 -5.14 -37.95 -3.68
CA LYS A 246 -3.70 -38.23 -3.48
C LYS A 246 -2.76 -37.26 -4.20
N THR A 247 -3.21 -36.70 -5.31
CA THR A 247 -2.45 -35.78 -6.15
C THR A 247 -2.71 -34.31 -5.78
N PHE A 248 -3.65 -34.03 -4.88
CA PHE A 248 -4.06 -32.68 -4.53
C PHE A 248 -3.17 -32.10 -3.44
N ASN A 249 -3.07 -30.77 -3.42
CA ASN A 249 -2.48 -30.04 -2.29
C ASN A 249 -3.31 -30.32 -1.01
N PRO A 250 -2.68 -30.42 0.18
CA PRO A 250 -3.37 -30.54 1.47
C PRO A 250 -4.56 -29.59 1.64
N LYS A 251 -4.42 -28.31 1.23
CA LYS A 251 -5.50 -27.30 1.34
C LYS A 251 -6.71 -27.64 0.47
N LEU A 252 -6.47 -28.08 -0.76
CA LEU A 252 -7.56 -28.51 -1.65
C LEU A 252 -8.20 -29.81 -1.14
N THR A 253 -7.41 -30.69 -0.54
CA THR A 253 -7.89 -31.94 0.03
C THR A 253 -8.84 -31.70 1.21
N SER A 254 -8.49 -30.80 2.12
CA SER A 254 -9.40 -30.44 3.23
C SER A 254 -10.69 -29.81 2.71
N LEU A 255 -10.59 -28.83 1.80
CA LEU A 255 -11.75 -28.15 1.21
C LEU A 255 -12.71 -29.11 0.50
N VAL A 256 -12.18 -30.05 -0.29
CA VAL A 256 -13.00 -31.06 -0.97
C VAL A 256 -13.65 -32.00 0.04
N THR A 257 -12.94 -32.39 1.10
CA THR A 257 -13.46 -33.29 2.12
C THR A 257 -14.58 -32.62 2.91
N ASP A 258 -14.38 -31.38 3.36
CA ASP A 258 -15.37 -30.59 4.09
C ASP A 258 -16.62 -30.35 3.23
N ALA A 259 -16.43 -29.92 1.98
CA ALA A 259 -17.55 -29.70 1.06
C ALA A 259 -18.33 -30.98 0.77
N LEU A 260 -17.67 -32.14 0.66
CA LEU A 260 -18.33 -33.42 0.44
C LEU A 260 -19.07 -33.91 1.69
N LEU A 261 -18.58 -33.64 2.90
CA LEU A 261 -19.27 -33.98 4.15
C LEU A 261 -20.59 -33.20 4.28
N ASP A 262 -20.63 -31.96 3.80
CA ASP A 262 -21.83 -31.11 3.77
C ASP A 262 -22.77 -31.42 2.59
N SER A 263 -22.33 -32.24 1.63
CA SER A 263 -22.99 -32.37 0.33
C SER A 263 -24.27 -33.20 0.31
N GLU A 264 -24.60 -33.97 1.36
CA GLU A 264 -25.75 -34.90 1.40
C GLU A 264 -25.90 -35.83 0.16
N LEU A 265 -24.83 -36.02 -0.63
CA LEU A 265 -24.85 -36.79 -1.87
C LEU A 265 -24.85 -38.29 -1.60
N SER A 266 -25.34 -39.06 -2.57
CA SER A 266 -25.21 -40.51 -2.63
C SER A 266 -23.79 -40.93 -2.96
N LYS A 267 -23.46 -42.21 -2.74
CA LYS A 267 -22.14 -42.77 -3.03
C LYS A 267 -21.73 -42.58 -4.50
N GLU A 268 -22.68 -42.74 -5.42
CA GLU A 268 -22.46 -42.55 -6.86
C GLU A 268 -22.27 -41.07 -7.19
N GLY A 269 -23.04 -40.18 -6.54
CA GLY A 269 -22.88 -38.72 -6.66
C GLY A 269 -21.52 -38.25 -6.18
N VAL A 270 -21.06 -38.73 -5.02
CA VAL A 270 -19.73 -38.43 -4.46
C VAL A 270 -18.62 -38.91 -5.40
N GLU A 271 -18.72 -40.12 -5.93
CA GLU A 271 -17.71 -40.64 -6.87
C GLU A 271 -17.69 -39.85 -8.18
N ALA A 272 -18.84 -39.43 -8.70
CA ALA A 272 -18.94 -38.59 -9.89
C ALA A 272 -18.29 -37.21 -9.68
N VAL A 273 -18.55 -36.56 -8.53
CA VAL A 273 -17.92 -35.29 -8.15
C VAL A 273 -16.41 -35.46 -8.02
N CYS A 274 -15.94 -36.51 -7.35
CA CYS A 274 -14.50 -36.78 -7.21
C CYS A 274 -13.81 -37.02 -8.56
N LYS A 275 -14.43 -37.80 -9.45
CA LYS A 275 -13.91 -38.05 -10.82
C LYS A 275 -13.85 -36.76 -11.64
N LYS A 276 -14.92 -35.95 -11.60
CA LYS A 276 -15.00 -34.69 -12.32
C LYS A 276 -14.03 -33.65 -11.75
N GLY A 277 -13.89 -33.58 -10.43
CA GLY A 277 -12.91 -32.75 -9.73
C GLY A 277 -11.47 -33.11 -10.12
N LEU A 278 -11.12 -34.40 -10.15
CA LEU A 278 -9.79 -34.85 -10.62
C LEU A 278 -9.53 -34.50 -12.09
N LEU A 279 -10.54 -34.63 -12.95
CA LEU A 279 -10.44 -34.25 -14.36
C LEU A 279 -10.21 -32.74 -14.51
N LEU A 280 -10.98 -31.91 -13.81
CA LEU A 280 -10.83 -30.46 -13.82
C LEU A 280 -9.48 -30.02 -13.25
N TYR A 281 -9.05 -30.64 -12.13
CA TYR A 281 -7.74 -30.41 -11.55
C TYR A 281 -6.60 -30.69 -12.55
N ASN A 282 -6.64 -31.84 -13.23
CA ASN A 282 -5.62 -32.18 -14.24
C ASN A 282 -5.64 -31.23 -15.44
N LYS A 283 -6.80 -30.70 -15.82
CA LYS A 283 -6.90 -29.67 -16.87
C LYS A 283 -6.36 -28.32 -16.41
N ALA A 284 -6.53 -27.99 -15.12
CA ALA A 284 -6.10 -26.72 -14.54
C ALA A 284 -4.60 -26.64 -14.25
N LYS A 285 -3.87 -27.76 -14.32
CA LYS A 285 -2.41 -27.75 -14.14
C LYS A 285 -1.70 -26.85 -15.15
N VAL A 286 -0.67 -26.18 -14.67
CA VAL A 286 0.23 -25.37 -15.48
C VAL A 286 1.02 -26.25 -16.46
N GLU A 287 1.29 -25.72 -17.65
CA GLU A 287 2.00 -26.44 -18.71
C GLU A 287 3.52 -26.15 -18.66
N PRO A 288 4.38 -27.18 -18.73
CA PRO A 288 5.82 -27.00 -18.89
C PRO A 288 6.20 -26.15 -20.09
N GLY A 289 7.21 -25.31 -19.94
CA GLY A 289 7.66 -24.36 -20.95
C GLY A 289 6.88 -23.03 -20.93
N GLN A 290 5.82 -22.89 -20.15
CA GLN A 290 5.05 -21.65 -20.05
C GLN A 290 5.91 -20.48 -19.53
N ALA A 291 5.75 -19.32 -20.17
CA ALA A 291 6.45 -18.07 -19.86
C ALA A 291 5.85 -17.38 -18.62
N VAL A 292 5.88 -18.06 -17.47
CA VAL A 292 5.23 -17.60 -16.23
C VAL A 292 5.75 -16.24 -15.77
N GLY A 293 7.03 -15.91 -16.03
CA GLY A 293 7.59 -14.61 -15.70
C GLY A 293 7.00 -13.45 -16.50
N ILE A 294 6.83 -13.61 -17.81
CA ILE A 294 6.24 -12.57 -18.68
C ILE A 294 4.77 -12.35 -18.32
N ILE A 295 4.01 -13.44 -18.14
CA ILE A 295 2.60 -13.38 -17.75
C ILE A 295 2.47 -12.60 -16.43
N THR A 296 3.28 -12.96 -15.43
CA THR A 296 3.33 -12.27 -14.13
C THR A 296 3.65 -10.78 -14.27
N ALA A 297 4.67 -10.43 -15.06
CA ALA A 297 5.06 -9.05 -15.28
C ALA A 297 3.95 -8.22 -15.95
N GLN A 298 3.21 -8.81 -16.88
CA GLN A 298 2.06 -8.17 -17.52
C GLN A 298 0.88 -8.03 -16.55
N SER A 299 0.55 -9.10 -15.82
CA SER A 299 -0.57 -9.12 -14.86
C SER A 299 -0.39 -8.14 -13.71
N ILE A 300 0.84 -7.75 -13.35
CA ILE A 300 1.12 -6.70 -12.36
C ILE A 300 1.29 -5.32 -13.01
N GLY A 301 1.95 -5.27 -14.18
CA GLY A 301 2.26 -4.02 -14.87
C GLY A 301 1.05 -3.34 -15.52
N GLU A 302 0.15 -4.10 -16.15
CA GLU A 302 -1.04 -3.57 -16.82
C GLU A 302 -2.00 -2.89 -15.82
N PRO A 303 -2.39 -3.51 -14.68
CA PRO A 303 -3.24 -2.83 -13.69
C PRO A 303 -2.59 -1.54 -13.15
N GLY A 304 -1.26 -1.48 -13.09
CA GLY A 304 -0.50 -0.28 -12.75
C GLY A 304 -0.84 0.95 -13.62
N THR A 305 -1.30 0.75 -14.86
CA THR A 305 -1.80 1.84 -15.72
C THR A 305 -3.16 2.37 -15.26
N GLN A 306 -4.02 1.50 -14.71
CA GLN A 306 -5.36 1.83 -14.21
C GLN A 306 -5.33 2.44 -12.80
N MET A 307 -4.32 2.11 -11.98
CA MET A 307 -4.09 2.68 -10.65
C MET A 307 -3.93 4.20 -10.63
N THR A 308 -3.73 4.80 -11.80
CA THR A 308 -3.46 6.24 -11.94
C THR A 308 -4.72 7.10 -11.82
N LEU A 309 -5.90 6.50 -11.98
CA LEU A 309 -7.18 7.21 -12.09
C LEU A 309 -8.02 7.20 -10.81
N ARG A 310 -7.72 6.34 -9.82
CA ARG A 310 -8.59 6.09 -8.64
C ARG A 310 -8.04 6.59 -7.29
N THR A 311 -6.87 7.22 -7.25
CA THR A 311 -6.10 7.38 -5.99
C THR A 311 -6.61 8.38 -4.96
N PHE A 312 -7.68 9.16 -5.19
CA PHE A 312 -8.01 10.28 -4.31
C PHE A 312 -9.47 10.39 -3.84
N HIS A 313 -10.29 9.35 -3.99
CA HIS A 313 -11.69 9.40 -3.56
C HIS A 313 -11.99 8.82 -2.18
N PHE A 314 -10.99 8.54 -1.36
CA PHE A 314 -11.22 8.26 0.06
C PHE A 314 -11.45 9.56 0.82
N ALA A 315 -12.64 10.12 0.66
CA ALA A 315 -13.21 11.09 1.58
C ALA A 315 -13.55 10.36 2.89
N GLY A 316 -12.54 10.20 3.75
CA GLY A 316 -12.67 9.60 5.06
C GLY A 316 -11.46 9.97 5.89
N ILE A 317 -11.69 10.30 7.16
CA ILE A 317 -10.67 10.63 8.16
C ILE A 317 -9.86 9.35 8.45
N LYS A 318 -9.10 8.84 7.49
CA LYS A 318 -8.00 7.94 7.79
C LYS A 318 -6.85 8.85 8.19
N GLU A 319 -6.49 8.83 9.46
CA GLU A 319 -5.37 9.56 10.08
C GLU A 319 -3.98 9.21 9.49
N ARG A 320 -3.96 8.50 8.35
CA ARG A 320 -2.81 7.85 7.71
C ARG A 320 -2.51 8.54 6.37
N ASN A 321 -1.48 9.39 6.35
CA ASN A 321 -0.82 9.80 5.10
C ASN A 321 0.11 8.66 4.65
N VAL A 322 -0.46 7.60 4.08
CA VAL A 322 0.32 6.50 3.48
C VAL A 322 0.39 6.72 1.98
N THR A 323 1.56 6.49 1.38
CA THR A 323 1.68 6.40 -0.08
C THR A 323 0.83 5.24 -0.58
N LEU A 324 -0.16 5.54 -1.43
CA LEU A 324 -1.06 4.55 -2.02
C LEU A 324 -0.93 4.54 -3.54
N GLY A 325 -1.39 3.45 -4.15
CA GLY A 325 -1.47 3.32 -5.59
C GLY A 325 -0.11 3.05 -6.25
N LEU A 326 0.05 3.57 -7.47
CA LEU A 326 1.26 3.37 -8.29
C LEU A 326 2.58 3.80 -7.61
N PRO A 327 2.68 4.96 -6.92
CA PRO A 327 3.91 5.34 -6.23
C PRO A 327 4.38 4.32 -5.19
N ARG A 328 3.44 3.69 -4.47
CA ARG A 328 3.74 2.66 -3.48
C ARG A 328 4.20 1.36 -4.13
N LEU A 329 3.55 0.96 -5.21
CA LEU A 329 3.95 -0.20 -5.99
C LEU A 329 5.37 -0.04 -6.54
N ILE A 330 5.70 1.15 -7.08
CA ILE A 330 7.06 1.47 -7.55
C ILE A 330 8.06 1.39 -6.40
N GLU A 331 7.74 1.90 -5.22
CA GLU A 331 8.60 1.87 -4.04
C GLU A 331 8.91 0.45 -3.57
N LEU A 332 7.92 -0.45 -3.58
CA LEU A 332 8.08 -1.87 -3.26
C LEU A 332 8.97 -2.58 -4.28
N VAL A 333 8.66 -2.43 -5.57
CA VAL A 333 9.43 -2.98 -6.71
C VAL A 333 10.85 -2.41 -6.77
N ASP A 334 11.05 -1.18 -6.31
CA ASP A 334 12.35 -0.54 -6.15
C ASP A 334 13.17 -1.08 -4.97
N ALA A 335 12.55 -1.85 -4.07
CA ALA A 335 13.13 -2.28 -2.80
C ALA A 335 13.79 -1.09 -2.05
N ARG A 336 13.10 0.04 -1.95
CA ARG A 336 13.65 1.25 -1.31
C ARG A 336 13.96 1.00 0.16
N LYS A 337 15.17 1.37 0.58
CA LYS A 337 15.65 1.19 1.97
C LYS A 337 14.84 1.94 3.01
N LYS A 338 14.39 3.15 2.66
CA LYS A 338 13.51 3.97 3.50
C LYS A 338 12.32 4.39 2.63
N PRO A 339 11.11 3.97 2.97
CA PRO A 339 9.93 4.40 2.22
C PRO A 339 9.64 5.88 2.48
N VAL A 340 8.85 6.51 1.61
CA VAL A 340 8.47 7.93 1.73
C VAL A 340 7.63 8.17 2.99
N THR A 341 6.72 7.25 3.29
CA THR A 341 5.83 7.31 4.46
C THR A 341 5.95 6.00 5.24
N PRO A 342 7.01 5.82 6.04
CA PRO A 342 7.17 4.66 6.89
C PRO A 342 6.10 4.64 7.98
N THR A 343 5.43 3.51 8.16
CA THR A 343 4.40 3.34 9.20
C THR A 343 4.49 1.96 9.82
N MET A 344 4.07 1.86 11.08
CA MET A 344 3.95 0.59 11.80
C MET A 344 2.62 0.50 12.53
N ASP A 345 2.09 -0.73 12.60
CA ASP A 345 0.99 -1.12 13.47
C ASP A 345 1.59 -2.02 14.58
N ILE A 346 1.51 -1.54 15.81
CA ILE A 346 2.10 -2.16 17.01
C ILE A 346 0.94 -2.58 17.93
N TYR A 347 0.80 -3.90 18.10
CA TYR A 347 -0.21 -4.47 19.00
C TYR A 347 0.34 -4.55 20.42
N LEU A 348 -0.54 -4.40 21.41
CA LEU A 348 -0.17 -4.42 22.84
C LEU A 348 -0.26 -5.84 23.41
N ASP A 349 0.40 -6.08 24.54
CA ASP A 349 0.26 -7.34 25.29
C ASP A 349 -1.14 -7.45 25.93
N ASP A 350 -1.59 -8.67 26.25
CA ASP A 350 -2.94 -8.94 26.81
C ASP A 350 -3.28 -8.12 28.07
N GLU A 351 -2.27 -7.77 28.88
CA GLU A 351 -2.43 -6.92 30.07
C GLU A 351 -2.69 -5.43 29.79
N SER A 352 -2.34 -4.98 28.57
CA SER A 352 -2.35 -3.58 28.13
C SER A 352 -3.36 -3.32 27.02
N LYS A 353 -3.80 -4.36 26.29
CA LYS A 353 -4.79 -4.27 25.20
C LYS A 353 -6.10 -3.61 25.57
N ASN A 354 -6.60 -3.86 26.80
CA ASN A 354 -7.90 -3.37 27.26
C ASN A 354 -7.84 -2.07 28.06
N SER A 355 -6.64 -1.63 28.48
CA SER A 355 -6.49 -0.44 29.31
C SER A 355 -5.92 0.73 28.51
N ARG A 356 -6.75 1.76 28.33
CA ARG A 356 -6.36 2.99 27.64
C ARG A 356 -5.17 3.70 28.30
N GLU A 357 -5.08 3.64 29.63
CA GLU A 357 -4.00 4.31 30.38
C GLU A 357 -2.65 3.64 30.13
N LYS A 358 -2.61 2.31 30.19
CA LYS A 358 -1.40 1.54 29.86
C LYS A 358 -1.00 1.71 28.40
N ALA A 359 -1.97 1.73 27.48
CA ALA A 359 -1.72 1.97 26.07
C ALA A 359 -1.07 3.35 25.82
N ILE A 360 -1.48 4.39 26.56
CA ILE A 360 -0.85 5.72 26.51
C ILE A 360 0.58 5.68 27.05
N GLU A 361 0.83 4.94 28.12
CA GLU A 361 2.17 4.77 28.68
C GLU A 361 3.12 4.07 27.70
N VAL A 362 2.68 2.97 27.08
CA VAL A 362 3.47 2.28 26.05
C VAL A 362 3.68 3.18 24.84
N ALA A 363 2.66 3.92 24.39
CA ALA A 363 2.78 4.87 23.29
C ALA A 363 3.84 5.97 23.56
N ARG A 364 3.92 6.48 24.81
CA ARG A 364 4.97 7.42 25.22
C ARG A 364 6.37 6.80 25.17
N ASN A 365 6.49 5.53 25.54
CA ASN A 365 7.76 4.80 25.48
C ASN A 365 8.19 4.46 24.05
N VAL A 366 7.27 4.42 23.09
CA VAL A 366 7.57 4.20 21.67
C VAL A 366 7.96 5.50 20.97
N LEU A 367 7.25 6.60 21.26
CA LEU A 367 7.39 7.90 20.61
C LEU A 367 8.79 8.52 20.81
N GLN A 368 9.49 8.84 19.71
CA GLN A 368 10.79 9.50 19.80
C GLN A 368 10.65 10.88 20.43
N THR A 369 11.33 11.08 21.55
CA THR A 369 11.38 12.37 22.24
C THR A 369 12.78 12.93 22.11
N LYS A 370 12.93 13.88 21.19
CA LYS A 370 14.16 14.68 21.00
C LYS A 370 14.18 15.85 21.97
N VAL A 371 15.37 16.36 22.30
CA VAL A 371 15.50 17.55 23.16
C VAL A 371 14.75 18.75 22.55
N SER A 372 14.78 18.91 21.21
CA SER A 372 14.02 19.96 20.51
C SER A 372 12.51 19.96 20.79
N ALA A 373 11.91 18.79 21.05
CA ALA A 373 10.50 18.67 21.36
C ALA A 373 10.16 19.05 22.80
N LEU A 374 11.16 19.09 23.70
CA LEU A 374 10.99 19.39 25.12
C LEU A 374 11.28 20.86 25.47
N ILE A 375 12.00 21.56 24.59
CA ILE A 375 12.44 22.94 24.78
C ILE A 375 11.33 23.93 24.40
N ALA A 376 11.10 24.94 25.24
CA ALA A 376 10.30 26.12 24.89
C ALA A 376 11.12 27.09 24.01
N ASP A 377 12.34 27.40 24.43
CA ASP A 377 13.29 28.23 23.68
C ASP A 377 14.75 27.84 23.97
N SER A 378 15.64 28.11 23.02
CA SER A 378 17.07 27.86 23.16
C SER A 378 17.86 29.14 22.92
N GLU A 379 18.54 29.65 23.94
CA GLU A 379 19.46 30.77 23.80
C GLU A 379 20.86 30.21 23.56
N THR A 380 21.56 30.74 22.55
CA THR A 380 22.91 30.30 22.19
C THR A 380 23.83 31.51 22.24
N ASP A 381 24.81 31.47 23.13
CA ASP A 381 25.98 32.33 23.03
C ASP A 381 26.97 31.66 22.07
N TYR A 382 27.42 32.40 21.06
CA TYR A 382 28.23 31.87 19.97
C TYR A 382 29.69 31.60 20.37
N ALA A 383 30.06 31.90 21.62
CA ALA A 383 31.41 31.69 22.14
C ALA A 383 31.50 30.70 23.31
N THR A 384 30.50 30.67 24.21
CA THR A 384 30.71 30.15 25.58
C THR A 384 29.61 29.21 26.09
N GLU A 385 28.32 29.51 25.86
CA GLU A 385 27.22 28.83 26.55
C GLU A 385 26.01 28.55 25.64
N ILE A 386 25.36 27.40 25.85
CA ILE A 386 24.05 27.09 25.26
C ILE A 386 23.05 26.89 26.40
N LYS A 387 21.99 27.70 26.44
CA LYS A 387 20.93 27.61 27.44
C LYS A 387 19.69 27.01 26.80
N LEU A 388 19.17 25.95 27.42
CA LEU A 388 17.96 25.27 27.01
C LEU A 388 16.88 25.52 28.07
N ILE A 389 15.79 26.18 27.67
CA ILE A 389 14.63 26.43 28.53
C ILE A 389 13.62 25.30 28.29
N LEU A 390 13.44 24.41 29.25
CA LEU A 390 12.48 23.31 29.13
C LEU A 390 11.06 23.75 29.50
N SER A 391 10.05 23.17 28.85
CA SER A 391 8.63 23.43 29.17
C SER A 391 8.04 22.32 30.03
N GLU A 392 7.45 22.68 31.19
CA GLU A 392 6.79 21.72 32.08
C GLU A 392 5.64 20.97 31.40
N ASN A 393 4.84 21.66 30.58
CA ASN A 393 3.73 21.05 29.84
C ASN A 393 4.22 19.98 28.86
N ARG A 394 5.30 20.26 28.11
CA ARG A 394 5.87 19.31 27.15
C ARG A 394 6.53 18.11 27.83
N LEU A 395 7.17 18.33 28.99
CA LEU A 395 7.73 17.25 29.82
C LEU A 395 6.64 16.31 30.35
N ARG A 396 5.52 16.86 30.85
CA ARG A 396 4.38 16.07 31.35
C ARG A 396 3.68 15.27 30.25
N GLU A 397 3.46 15.88 29.08
CA GLU A 397 2.82 15.18 27.94
C GLU A 397 3.64 13.98 27.47
N ARG A 398 4.97 14.14 27.41
CA ARG A 398 5.92 13.13 26.96
C ARG A 398 6.38 12.17 28.06
N GLY A 399 6.04 12.43 29.34
CA GLY A 399 6.41 11.59 30.48
C GLY A 399 7.92 11.47 30.68
N CYS A 400 8.63 12.59 30.52
CA CYS A 400 10.09 12.67 30.68
C CYS A 400 10.45 13.45 31.95
N SER A 401 11.51 12.99 32.65
CA SER A 401 12.09 13.72 33.79
C SER A 401 13.34 14.49 33.38
N ILE A 402 13.66 15.55 34.13
CA ILE A 402 14.87 16.37 33.88
C ILE A 402 16.14 15.51 34.01
N ALA A 403 16.16 14.54 34.93
CA ALA A 403 17.27 13.60 35.11
C ALA A 403 17.51 12.69 33.89
N GLU A 404 16.45 12.28 33.17
CA GLU A 404 16.59 11.52 31.91
C GLU A 404 17.21 12.37 30.81
N VAL A 405 16.87 13.67 30.75
CA VAL A 405 17.47 14.63 29.81
C VAL A 405 18.95 14.85 30.12
N GLU A 406 19.31 14.96 31.40
CA GLU A 406 20.69 15.06 31.86
C GLU A 406 21.50 13.80 31.49
N ALA A 407 20.96 12.62 31.76
CA ALA A 407 21.60 11.35 31.41
C ALA A 407 21.87 11.25 29.90
N ALA A 408 20.90 11.60 29.06
CA ALA A 408 21.04 11.57 27.62
C ALA A 408 22.16 12.53 27.12
N LEU A 409 22.25 13.73 27.71
CA LEU A 409 23.22 14.75 27.32
C LEU A 409 24.63 14.51 27.89
N SER A 410 24.76 13.88 29.06
CA SER A 410 26.03 13.57 29.73
C SER A 410 26.99 12.70 28.90
N SER A 411 26.46 12.00 27.90
CA SER A 411 27.20 11.15 26.96
C SER A 411 28.24 11.90 26.12
N ASN A 412 28.10 13.22 25.94
CA ASN A 412 28.99 14.04 25.12
C ASN A 412 30.04 14.76 25.99
N LYS A 413 31.32 14.37 25.85
CA LYS A 413 32.46 14.95 26.60
C LYS A 413 32.81 16.42 26.27
N LYS A 414 32.03 17.12 25.44
CA LYS A 414 32.38 18.44 24.88
C LYS A 414 31.80 19.62 25.67
N PHE A 415 30.92 19.37 26.64
CA PHE A 415 30.26 20.41 27.42
C PHE A 415 30.08 19.98 28.88
N LYS A 416 30.20 20.93 29.80
CA LYS A 416 29.83 20.79 31.21
C LYS A 416 28.41 21.30 31.40
N MET A 417 27.59 20.53 32.10
CA MET A 417 26.19 20.85 32.35
C MET A 417 25.99 21.42 33.75
N GLU A 418 25.24 22.51 33.82
CA GLU A 418 24.67 23.04 35.05
C GLU A 418 23.15 23.12 34.89
N THR A 419 22.41 22.47 35.77
CA THR A 419 20.95 22.47 35.76
C THR A 419 20.42 23.34 36.88
N THR A 420 19.62 24.34 36.53
CA THR A 420 18.96 25.23 37.50
C THR A 420 17.45 25.16 37.25
N GLY A 421 16.77 24.22 37.91
CA GLY A 421 15.33 24.00 37.72
C GLY A 421 15.02 23.57 36.29
N GLU A 422 14.36 24.45 35.52
CA GLU A 422 13.92 24.21 34.14
C GLU A 422 14.94 24.68 33.09
N LEU A 423 16.02 25.33 33.53
CA LEU A 423 17.09 25.81 32.67
C LEU A 423 18.28 24.84 32.72
N ILE A 424 18.63 24.29 31.55
CA ILE A 424 19.88 23.53 31.39
C ILE A 424 20.89 24.44 30.70
N THR A 425 21.98 24.77 31.38
CA THR A 425 23.10 25.52 30.82
C THR A 425 24.24 24.58 30.46
N LEU A 426 24.61 24.55 29.18
CA LEU A 426 25.71 23.79 28.62
C LEU A 426 26.90 24.74 28.41
N LYS A 427 27.92 24.66 29.28
CA LYS A 427 29.18 25.41 29.14
C LYS A 427 30.16 24.61 28.29
N LEU A 428 30.70 25.19 27.23
CA LEU A 428 31.69 24.53 26.37
C LEU A 428 33.04 24.38 27.10
N VAL A 429 33.76 23.29 26.86
CA VAL A 429 35.05 22.98 27.54
C VAL A 429 36.22 23.83 26.99
N GLU A 430 36.13 24.25 25.73
CA GLU A 430 37.09 25.14 25.05
C GLU A 430 36.31 26.21 24.26
N GLU A 431 36.82 27.46 24.17
CA GLU A 431 36.27 28.47 23.26
C GLU A 431 36.36 27.95 21.83
N SER A 432 35.21 27.83 21.15
CA SER A 432 35.10 27.17 19.86
C SER A 432 34.58 28.14 18.79
N ASP A 433 34.92 27.92 17.53
CA ASP A 433 34.40 28.71 16.41
C ASP A 433 32.86 28.65 16.33
N THR A 434 32.22 29.73 15.88
CA THR A 434 30.76 29.86 15.73
C THR A 434 30.12 28.65 15.03
N ALA A 435 30.77 28.12 13.99
CA ALA A 435 30.31 26.95 13.24
C ALA A 435 30.26 25.68 14.09
N THR A 436 31.23 25.49 14.99
CA THR A 436 31.28 24.33 15.88
C THR A 436 30.25 24.42 16.99
N VAL A 437 29.98 25.62 17.53
CA VAL A 437 28.91 25.85 18.51
C VAL A 437 27.53 25.55 17.89
N ILE A 438 27.29 25.98 16.65
CA ILE A 438 26.06 25.66 15.91
C ILE A 438 25.95 24.15 15.66
N ALA A 439 27.04 23.47 15.28
CA ALA A 439 27.04 22.02 15.09
C ALA A 439 26.74 21.26 16.39
N ILE A 440 27.30 21.72 17.52
CA ILE A 440 27.03 21.15 18.85
C ILE A 440 25.57 21.38 19.24
N ARG A 441 25.05 22.60 19.07
CA ARG A 441 23.62 22.91 19.29
C ARG A 441 22.72 21.98 18.50
N ASN A 442 22.96 21.83 17.20
CA ASN A 442 22.16 20.95 16.34
C ASN A 442 22.26 19.49 16.78
N LYS A 443 23.42 19.03 17.25
CA LYS A 443 23.59 17.68 17.79
C LYS A 443 22.83 17.49 19.11
N VAL A 444 22.89 18.47 20.01
CA VAL A 444 22.17 18.48 21.28
C VAL A 444 20.65 18.45 21.04
N LEU A 445 20.15 19.31 20.16
CA LEU A 445 18.73 19.38 19.79
C LEU A 445 18.21 18.06 19.19
N ASN A 446 19.04 17.36 18.41
CA ASN A 446 18.70 16.07 17.80
C ASN A 446 18.95 14.85 18.68
N THR A 447 19.51 15.02 19.89
CA THR A 447 19.73 13.90 20.80
C THR A 447 18.39 13.35 21.27
N THR A 448 18.25 12.03 21.28
CA THR A 448 17.02 11.34 21.72
C THR A 448 17.13 11.08 23.22
N VAL A 449 16.14 11.54 23.98
CA VAL A 449 16.07 11.37 25.44
C VAL A 449 15.36 10.06 25.79
N LYS A 450 14.21 9.83 25.15
CA LYS A 450 13.34 8.68 25.38
C LYS A 450 12.65 8.27 24.09
N GLY A 451 12.28 7.00 23.99
CA GLY A 451 11.58 6.46 22.83
C GLY A 451 12.49 5.86 21.77
N VAL A 452 11.86 5.37 20.71
CA VAL A 452 12.54 4.67 19.62
C VAL A 452 12.97 5.66 18.55
N PRO A 453 14.23 5.63 18.06
CA PRO A 453 14.67 6.49 16.97
C PRO A 453 13.85 6.28 15.69
N ASP A 454 13.68 7.34 14.91
CA ASP A 454 12.94 7.37 13.63
C ASP A 454 11.40 7.21 13.76
N ILE A 455 10.83 7.28 14.97
CA ILE A 455 9.37 7.32 15.22
C ILE A 455 8.92 8.73 15.62
N GLU A 456 8.35 9.48 14.67
CA GLU A 456 8.03 10.91 14.85
C GLU A 456 6.67 11.15 15.54
N ARG A 457 5.65 10.37 15.16
CA ARG A 457 4.28 10.50 15.67
C ARG A 457 3.73 9.14 16.04
N VAL A 458 2.86 9.14 17.05
CA VAL A 458 2.17 7.95 17.53
C VAL A 458 0.70 8.27 17.73
N THR A 459 -0.17 7.42 17.23
CA THR A 459 -1.63 7.52 17.33
C THR A 459 -2.20 6.23 17.91
N LEU A 460 -3.16 6.36 18.81
CA LEU A 460 -3.85 5.22 19.43
C LEU A 460 -5.19 5.02 18.75
N VAL A 461 -5.39 3.85 18.17
CA VAL A 461 -6.62 3.47 17.47
C VAL A 461 -7.20 2.22 18.11
N GLN A 462 -8.51 2.20 18.32
CA GLN A 462 -9.21 1.01 18.79
C GLN A 462 -9.61 0.18 17.56
N LYS A 463 -9.11 -1.05 17.44
CA LYS A 463 -9.48 -2.02 16.40
C LYS A 463 -10.02 -3.27 17.09
N ASP A 464 -11.22 -3.70 16.75
CA ASP A 464 -11.83 -4.95 17.26
C ASP A 464 -11.76 -5.09 18.80
N ASP A 465 -12.11 -4.00 19.50
CA ASP A 465 -12.05 -3.84 20.96
C ASP A 465 -10.65 -3.83 21.61
N GLU A 466 -9.57 -3.92 20.83
CA GLU A 466 -8.19 -3.80 21.31
C GLU A 466 -7.57 -2.43 20.97
N TRP A 467 -6.73 -1.89 21.86
CA TRP A 467 -5.93 -0.69 21.57
C TRP A 467 -4.67 -1.05 20.76
N VAL A 468 -4.56 -0.48 19.57
CA VAL A 468 -3.40 -0.63 18.67
C VAL A 468 -2.68 0.71 18.54
N ILE A 469 -1.35 0.67 18.65
CA ILE A 469 -0.48 1.82 18.45
C ILE A 469 -0.11 1.90 16.97
N GLN A 470 -0.38 3.04 16.33
CA GLN A 470 0.02 3.31 14.96
C GLN A 470 1.10 4.38 14.95
N THR A 471 2.16 4.19 14.17
CA THR A 471 3.31 5.10 14.14
C THR A 471 3.49 5.75 12.77
N THR A 472 3.98 6.99 12.78
CA THR A 472 4.63 7.61 11.62
C THR A 472 6.13 7.54 11.86
N GLY A 473 6.82 6.77 11.02
CA GLY A 473 8.17 6.29 11.31
C GLY A 473 8.20 4.78 11.53
N SER A 474 9.37 4.17 11.27
CA SER A 474 9.57 2.74 11.40
C SER A 474 10.94 2.41 11.99
N ASN A 475 10.95 1.52 12.99
CA ASN A 475 12.15 0.96 13.61
C ASN A 475 11.81 -0.30 14.45
N VAL A 476 11.48 -1.39 13.77
CA VAL A 476 11.15 -2.72 14.32
C VAL A 476 12.20 -3.21 15.30
N ALA A 477 13.50 -3.06 14.98
CA ALA A 477 14.59 -3.56 15.83
C ALA A 477 14.49 -3.03 17.26
N LYS A 478 14.24 -1.72 17.40
CA LYS A 478 14.15 -1.05 18.70
C LYS A 478 12.75 -1.11 19.31
N VAL A 479 11.70 -1.18 18.50
CA VAL A 479 10.32 -1.39 19.00
C VAL A 479 10.20 -2.72 19.74
N LEU A 480 10.85 -3.79 19.26
CA LEU A 480 10.80 -5.11 19.91
C LEU A 480 11.48 -5.16 21.30
N GLU A 481 12.31 -4.17 21.64
CA GLU A 481 12.94 -4.02 22.96
C GLU A 481 12.00 -3.36 23.99
N VAL A 482 10.94 -2.67 23.55
CA VAL A 482 10.01 -1.94 24.41
C VAL A 482 9.07 -2.92 25.15
N LYS A 483 8.76 -2.63 26.42
CA LYS A 483 7.87 -3.45 27.26
C LYS A 483 6.40 -3.08 27.02
N GLY A 484 5.51 -4.07 27.11
CA GLY A 484 4.05 -3.88 26.94
C GLY A 484 3.55 -4.01 25.51
N ILE A 485 4.39 -4.52 24.61
CA ILE A 485 4.11 -4.71 23.17
C ILE A 485 4.11 -6.21 22.85
N ASP A 486 3.09 -6.64 22.12
CA ASP A 486 3.03 -8.00 21.59
C ASP A 486 4.04 -8.16 20.44
N LYS A 487 5.16 -8.79 20.76
CA LYS A 487 6.28 -9.02 19.83
C LYS A 487 5.92 -9.93 18.66
N THR A 488 4.86 -10.72 18.77
CA THR A 488 4.43 -11.64 17.71
C THR A 488 3.60 -10.93 16.64
N ASN A 489 3.02 -9.78 16.99
CA ASN A 489 2.11 -9.04 16.11
C ASN A 489 2.58 -7.57 15.98
N VAL A 490 3.79 -7.38 15.48
CA VAL A 490 4.29 -6.06 15.05
C VAL A 490 4.36 -6.05 13.53
N ARG A 491 3.69 -5.10 12.89
CA ARG A 491 3.64 -4.98 11.43
C ARG A 491 4.25 -3.65 10.99
N THR A 492 5.04 -3.67 9.93
CA THR A 492 5.62 -2.47 9.33
C THR A 492 5.45 -2.54 7.82
N ASN A 493 5.29 -1.37 7.20
CA ASN A 493 5.30 -1.25 5.74
C ASN A 493 6.72 -1.16 5.16
N ASN A 494 7.77 -1.13 6.00
CA ASN A 494 9.15 -1.10 5.57
C ASN A 494 9.73 -2.52 5.41
N VAL A 495 9.59 -3.09 4.22
CA VAL A 495 10.05 -4.46 3.91
C VAL A 495 11.57 -4.62 4.04
N PHE A 496 12.36 -3.59 3.67
CA PHE A 496 13.82 -3.65 3.76
C PHE A 496 14.30 -3.79 5.21
N GLU A 497 13.58 -3.16 6.13
CA GLU A 497 13.87 -3.22 7.56
C GLU A 497 13.48 -4.56 8.17
N ILE A 498 12.37 -5.17 7.73
CA ILE A 498 12.00 -6.55 8.07
C ILE A 498 13.11 -7.51 7.65
N ALA A 499 13.65 -7.37 6.43
CA ALA A 499 14.72 -8.22 5.93
C ALA A 499 15.97 -8.17 6.83
N GLY A 500 16.31 -6.98 7.36
CA GLY A 500 17.47 -6.80 8.25
C GLY A 500 17.24 -7.24 9.70
N THR A 501 15.98 -7.34 10.15
CA THR A 501 15.64 -7.63 11.56
C THR A 501 15.10 -9.03 11.78
N LEU A 502 14.10 -9.44 10.99
CA LEU A 502 13.40 -10.72 11.08
C LEU A 502 13.90 -11.75 10.06
N GLY A 503 14.57 -11.29 9.00
CA GLY A 503 15.16 -12.14 7.95
C GLY A 503 14.38 -12.13 6.64
N ILE A 504 14.93 -12.82 5.63
CA ILE A 504 14.46 -12.73 4.24
C ILE A 504 13.09 -13.37 4.01
N GLU A 505 12.75 -14.46 4.70
CA GLU A 505 11.43 -15.11 4.61
C GLU A 505 10.31 -14.25 5.19
N ALA A 506 10.60 -13.55 6.29
CA ALA A 506 9.66 -12.57 6.85
C ALA A 506 9.46 -11.41 5.87
N ALA A 507 10.53 -10.95 5.20
CA ALA A 507 10.45 -9.90 4.20
C ALA A 507 9.68 -10.33 2.94
N ARG A 508 9.86 -11.58 2.47
CA ARG A 508 9.07 -12.17 1.37
C ARG A 508 7.57 -12.12 1.68
N ASN A 509 7.15 -12.60 2.84
CA ASN A 509 5.74 -12.58 3.24
C ASN A 509 5.21 -11.16 3.43
N ALA A 510 6.01 -10.26 4.00
CA ALA A 510 5.64 -8.85 4.12
C ALA A 510 5.48 -8.18 2.76
N LEU A 511 6.33 -8.50 1.79
CA LEU A 511 6.25 -8.00 0.43
C LEU A 511 4.98 -8.48 -0.28
N ILE A 512 4.63 -9.76 -0.14
CA ILE A 512 3.37 -10.32 -0.70
C ILE A 512 2.17 -9.55 -0.14
N ASN A 513 2.11 -9.40 1.18
CA ASN A 513 1.00 -8.70 1.84
C ASN A 513 0.90 -7.23 1.41
N GLU A 514 2.03 -6.52 1.33
CA GLU A 514 2.06 -5.10 0.91
C GLU A 514 1.72 -4.91 -0.57
N LEU A 515 2.15 -5.83 -1.45
CA LEU A 515 1.78 -5.81 -2.86
C LEU A 515 0.28 -6.08 -3.04
N ASN A 516 -0.25 -7.11 -2.37
CA ASN A 516 -1.68 -7.42 -2.37
C ASN A 516 -2.50 -6.23 -1.88
N SER A 517 -2.19 -5.70 -0.69
CA SER A 517 -2.94 -4.58 -0.11
C SER A 517 -2.90 -3.34 -1.00
N THR A 518 -1.76 -3.05 -1.64
CA THR A 518 -1.62 -1.89 -2.53
C THR A 518 -2.48 -2.02 -3.80
N LEU A 519 -2.68 -3.25 -4.30
CA LEU A 519 -3.52 -3.53 -5.47
C LEU A 519 -5.01 -3.57 -5.09
N GLU A 520 -5.36 -4.23 -3.99
CA GLU A 520 -6.72 -4.31 -3.46
C GLU A 520 -7.28 -2.94 -3.07
N ASP A 521 -6.46 -2.05 -2.49
CA ASP A 521 -6.85 -0.66 -2.15
C ASP A 521 -7.30 0.14 -3.39
N GLN A 522 -6.94 -0.30 -4.60
CA GLN A 522 -7.38 0.31 -5.86
C GLN A 522 -8.54 -0.45 -6.54
N GLY A 523 -9.02 -1.53 -5.90
CA GLY A 523 -10.04 -2.43 -6.42
C GLY A 523 -9.53 -3.21 -7.64
N LEU A 524 -8.24 -3.55 -7.66
CA LEU A 524 -7.62 -4.37 -8.69
C LEU A 524 -7.39 -5.76 -8.12
N GLU A 525 -8.00 -6.77 -8.74
CA GLU A 525 -7.82 -8.17 -8.38
C GLU A 525 -6.69 -8.75 -9.23
N VAL A 526 -5.56 -9.06 -8.58
CA VAL A 526 -4.44 -9.78 -9.18
C VAL A 526 -4.26 -11.07 -8.38
N ASP A 527 -4.09 -12.20 -9.08
CA ASP A 527 -3.93 -13.51 -8.43
C ASP A 527 -2.62 -13.58 -7.63
N ASP A 528 -2.70 -14.15 -6.43
CA ASP A 528 -1.58 -14.27 -5.49
C ASP A 528 -0.34 -14.92 -6.11
N ARG A 529 -0.50 -15.87 -7.04
CA ARG A 529 0.63 -16.59 -7.65
C ARG A 529 1.59 -15.66 -8.38
N TYR A 530 1.07 -14.61 -9.01
CA TYR A 530 1.89 -13.60 -9.69
C TYR A 530 2.70 -12.77 -8.68
N ILE A 531 2.06 -12.38 -7.58
CA ILE A 531 2.66 -11.55 -6.55
C ILE A 531 3.70 -12.35 -5.75
N MET A 532 3.43 -13.63 -5.50
CA MET A 532 4.38 -14.59 -4.96
C MET A 532 5.61 -14.72 -5.86
N LEU A 533 5.43 -14.93 -7.18
CA LEU A 533 6.57 -15.10 -8.07
C LEU A 533 7.49 -13.87 -8.10
N VAL A 534 6.92 -12.66 -8.09
CA VAL A 534 7.71 -11.42 -7.98
C VAL A 534 8.47 -11.37 -6.65
N SER A 535 7.78 -11.67 -5.55
CA SER A 535 8.37 -11.61 -4.20
C SER A 535 9.48 -12.64 -4.02
N ASP A 536 9.28 -13.84 -4.55
CA ASP A 536 10.25 -14.94 -4.53
C ASP A 536 11.49 -14.58 -5.35
N LEU A 537 11.31 -14.01 -6.54
CA LEU A 537 12.42 -13.56 -7.36
C LEU A 537 13.24 -12.48 -6.64
N MET A 538 12.58 -11.51 -6.00
CA MET A 538 13.24 -10.43 -5.25
C MET A 538 13.99 -10.94 -4.00
N CYS A 539 13.60 -12.08 -3.45
CA CYS A 539 14.18 -12.64 -2.22
C CYS A 539 15.12 -13.85 -2.46
N SER A 540 15.16 -14.38 -3.69
CA SER A 540 15.82 -15.65 -4.04
C SER A 540 17.31 -15.74 -3.71
N ARG A 541 18.04 -14.61 -3.72
CA ARG A 541 19.50 -14.58 -3.43
C ARG A 541 19.84 -14.36 -1.95
N GLY A 542 18.86 -14.39 -1.05
CA GLY A 542 19.06 -14.21 0.40
C GLY A 542 19.20 -12.75 0.84
N TYR A 543 18.98 -11.79 -0.06
CA TYR A 543 18.85 -10.37 0.23
C TYR A 543 17.82 -9.76 -0.72
N MET A 544 17.20 -8.64 -0.31
CA MET A 544 16.16 -8.00 -1.10
C MET A 544 16.74 -7.33 -2.35
N GLN A 545 16.36 -7.81 -3.53
CA GLN A 545 16.81 -7.30 -4.83
C GLN A 545 15.79 -6.34 -5.44
N GLN A 546 16.27 -5.21 -5.96
CA GLN A 546 15.45 -4.29 -6.75
C GLN A 546 15.13 -4.88 -8.14
N ILE A 547 13.92 -4.62 -8.65
CA ILE A 547 13.55 -4.96 -10.03
C ILE A 547 14.04 -3.86 -10.98
N GLY A 548 15.34 -3.83 -11.28
CA GLY A 548 15.91 -2.82 -12.17
C GLY A 548 17.38 -3.05 -12.47
N ARG A 549 18.04 -2.03 -13.05
CA ARG A 549 19.43 -2.13 -13.53
C ARG A 549 20.46 -2.38 -12.42
N HIS A 550 20.19 -1.98 -11.18
CA HIS A 550 21.10 -2.23 -10.06
C HIS A 550 20.75 -3.50 -9.27
N GLY A 551 19.72 -4.23 -9.70
CA GLY A 551 19.28 -5.46 -9.06
C GLY A 551 19.14 -6.58 -10.08
N ILE A 552 17.96 -7.18 -10.20
CA ILE A 552 17.75 -8.42 -10.97
C ILE A 552 18.20 -8.26 -12.43
N ALA A 553 17.82 -7.19 -13.12
CA ALA A 553 18.14 -7.04 -14.55
C ALA A 553 19.65 -6.84 -14.81
N GLY A 554 20.37 -6.18 -13.90
CA GLY A 554 21.82 -5.96 -14.01
C GLY A 554 22.68 -7.09 -13.46
N THR A 555 22.09 -8.08 -12.78
CA THR A 555 22.78 -9.22 -12.18
C THR A 555 22.45 -10.55 -12.88
N LYS A 556 21.83 -10.48 -14.07
CA LYS A 556 21.68 -11.62 -14.97
C LYS A 556 23.05 -12.13 -15.41
N ASP A 557 23.17 -13.44 -15.60
CA ASP A 557 24.45 -14.04 -16.00
C ASP A 557 24.80 -13.72 -17.47
N SER A 558 23.80 -13.64 -18.35
CA SER A 558 23.96 -13.26 -19.76
C SER A 558 24.39 -11.80 -19.91
N VAL A 559 25.50 -11.57 -20.63
CA VAL A 559 26.06 -10.24 -20.92
C VAL A 559 25.12 -9.50 -21.85
N LEU A 560 24.60 -10.20 -22.87
CA LEU A 560 23.68 -9.61 -23.86
C LEU A 560 22.35 -9.21 -23.21
N ALA A 561 21.84 -10.04 -22.29
CA ALA A 561 20.62 -9.71 -21.55
C ALA A 561 20.80 -8.49 -20.63
N ARG A 562 21.95 -8.37 -19.96
CA ARG A 562 22.27 -7.16 -19.17
C ARG A 562 22.40 -5.92 -20.05
N ALA A 563 23.10 -6.04 -21.18
CA ALA A 563 23.36 -4.92 -22.09
C ALA A 563 22.08 -4.43 -22.81
N ALA A 564 21.09 -5.30 -22.99
CA ALA A 564 19.79 -4.94 -23.56
C ALA A 564 18.95 -4.00 -22.66
N PHE A 565 19.30 -3.88 -21.37
CA PHE A 565 18.53 -3.11 -20.40
C PHE A 565 19.32 -1.93 -19.80
N GLU A 566 18.96 -0.71 -20.19
CA GLU A 566 19.43 0.60 -19.68
C GLU A 566 20.92 0.95 -19.84
N ILE A 567 21.85 0.00 -19.70
CA ILE A 567 23.29 0.24 -19.73
C ILE A 567 23.95 -0.73 -20.72
N THR A 568 24.05 -0.33 -21.98
CA THR A 568 24.61 -1.19 -23.04
C THR A 568 26.13 -1.11 -23.10
N VAL A 569 26.68 0.08 -23.40
CA VAL A 569 28.11 0.26 -23.70
C VAL A 569 29.02 -0.10 -22.51
N PRO A 570 28.77 0.39 -21.27
CA PRO A 570 29.61 0.03 -20.13
C PRO A 570 29.57 -1.47 -19.81
N THR A 571 28.40 -2.12 -19.94
CA THR A 571 28.24 -3.55 -19.66
C THR A 571 29.09 -4.40 -20.61
N ILE A 572 29.02 -4.11 -21.92
CA ILE A 572 29.82 -4.80 -22.93
C ILE A 572 31.32 -4.54 -22.72
N ALA A 573 31.70 -3.29 -22.42
CA ALA A 573 33.11 -2.95 -22.18
C ALA A 573 33.70 -3.69 -20.97
N HIS A 574 32.97 -3.74 -19.85
CA HIS A 574 33.41 -4.49 -18.67
C HIS A 574 33.45 -6.00 -18.92
N ALA A 575 32.46 -6.56 -19.60
CA ALA A 575 32.44 -7.97 -19.96
C ALA A 575 33.61 -8.34 -20.89
N ALA A 576 33.93 -7.47 -21.85
CA ALA A 576 35.08 -7.64 -22.73
C ALA A 576 36.41 -7.57 -21.98
N LEU A 577 36.54 -6.66 -21.00
CA LEU A 577 37.70 -6.59 -20.10
C LEU A 577 37.82 -7.84 -19.21
N GLY A 578 36.69 -8.38 -18.75
CA GLY A 578 36.62 -9.58 -17.92
C GLY A 578 36.75 -10.91 -18.68
N GLY A 579 36.64 -10.89 -20.02
CA GLY A 579 36.62 -12.10 -20.84
C GLY A 579 35.40 -12.99 -20.59
N GLU A 580 34.25 -12.39 -20.26
CA GLU A 580 33.01 -13.14 -20.00
C GLU A 580 32.51 -13.85 -21.25
N ILE A 581 32.00 -15.08 -21.09
CA ILE A 581 31.53 -15.94 -22.18
C ILE A 581 30.01 -15.99 -22.15
N GLU A 582 29.39 -15.66 -23.28
CA GLU A 582 27.94 -15.76 -23.47
C GLU A 582 27.52 -17.20 -23.84
N GLN A 583 26.54 -17.75 -23.13
CA GLN A 583 26.07 -19.12 -23.30
C GLN A 583 24.80 -19.23 -24.16
N LEU A 584 24.14 -18.11 -24.45
CA LEU A 584 22.93 -18.05 -25.27
C LEU A 584 21.78 -18.95 -24.74
N LYS A 585 21.54 -18.97 -23.42
CA LYS A 585 20.54 -19.85 -22.79
C LYS A 585 19.19 -19.17 -22.55
N GLY A 586 19.19 -17.87 -22.38
CA GLY A 586 18.04 -17.02 -22.14
C GLY A 586 17.32 -16.60 -23.41
N ILE A 587 16.31 -15.76 -23.24
CA ILE A 587 15.43 -15.35 -24.33
C ILE A 587 16.07 -14.21 -25.14
N THR A 588 16.52 -13.17 -24.45
CA THR A 588 16.94 -11.89 -25.05
C THR A 588 18.17 -12.05 -25.93
N GLU A 589 19.17 -12.77 -25.46
CA GLU A 589 20.32 -13.20 -26.28
C GLU A 589 19.93 -13.97 -27.56
N ASN A 590 19.03 -14.95 -27.47
CA ASN A 590 18.61 -15.75 -28.64
C ASN A 590 17.81 -14.91 -29.63
N VAL A 591 17.01 -13.95 -29.14
CA VAL A 591 16.33 -12.96 -29.98
C VAL A 591 17.34 -12.07 -30.70
N ILE A 592 18.40 -11.61 -30.02
CA ILE A 592 19.43 -10.75 -30.62
C ILE A 592 20.21 -11.48 -31.72
N VAL A 593 20.55 -12.76 -31.50
CA VAL A 593 21.33 -13.56 -32.46
C VAL A 593 20.46 -14.16 -33.57
N GLY A 594 19.13 -14.17 -33.40
CA GLY A 594 18.20 -14.79 -34.35
C GLY A 594 18.18 -16.32 -34.28
N SER A 595 18.42 -16.87 -33.09
CA SER A 595 18.39 -18.31 -32.79
C SER A 595 17.00 -18.76 -32.30
N ASN A 596 16.80 -20.07 -32.16
CA ASN A 596 15.59 -20.61 -31.55
C ASN A 596 15.49 -20.15 -30.08
N ILE A 597 14.32 -19.65 -29.70
CA ILE A 597 14.08 -19.12 -28.35
C ILE A 597 13.70 -20.30 -27.45
N PRO A 598 14.42 -20.56 -26.35
CA PRO A 598 14.14 -21.71 -25.49
C PRO A 598 12.98 -21.39 -24.54
N ILE A 599 11.77 -21.21 -25.06
CA ILE A 599 10.55 -21.01 -24.27
C ILE A 599 9.33 -21.54 -25.02
N GLY A 600 8.31 -22.01 -24.29
CA GLY A 600 7.10 -22.59 -24.88
C GLY A 600 7.45 -23.74 -25.83
N SER A 601 7.07 -23.62 -27.09
CA SER A 601 7.37 -24.63 -28.12
C SER A 601 8.86 -24.82 -28.40
N GLY A 602 9.70 -23.83 -28.10
CA GLY A 602 11.14 -23.89 -28.36
C GLY A 602 11.94 -24.70 -27.33
N THR A 603 11.29 -25.25 -26.29
CA THR A 603 11.95 -26.14 -25.31
C THR A 603 11.98 -27.61 -25.74
N VAL A 604 11.27 -27.97 -26.81
CA VAL A 604 11.14 -29.35 -27.28
C VAL A 604 11.84 -29.55 -28.60
N ASP A 605 12.67 -30.58 -28.66
CA ASP A 605 13.21 -31.10 -29.92
C ASP A 605 12.36 -32.26 -30.44
N LEU A 606 12.05 -32.24 -31.73
CA LEU A 606 11.31 -33.30 -32.40
C LEU A 606 12.27 -34.22 -33.15
N TYR A 607 12.31 -35.49 -32.74
CA TYR A 607 13.08 -36.53 -33.40
C TYR A 607 12.16 -37.46 -34.19
N MET A 608 12.47 -37.70 -35.47
CA MET A 608 11.76 -38.68 -36.28
C MET A 608 12.36 -40.08 -36.04
N GLN A 609 11.58 -40.97 -35.43
CA GLN A 609 11.97 -42.37 -35.26
C GLN A 609 11.78 -43.12 -36.59
N VAL A 610 12.87 -43.34 -37.32
CA VAL A 610 12.84 -44.22 -38.50
C VAL A 610 12.61 -45.65 -38.00
N SER A 611 11.51 -46.28 -38.42
CA SER A 611 11.23 -47.66 -38.03
C SER A 611 12.40 -48.55 -38.46
N LYS A 612 12.99 -49.29 -37.51
CA LYS A 612 13.90 -50.37 -37.86
C LYS A 612 13.10 -51.36 -38.71
N LYS A 613 13.51 -51.59 -39.97
CA LYS A 613 12.96 -52.68 -40.78
C LYS A 613 13.06 -53.97 -39.95
N LYS A 614 11.89 -54.58 -39.69
CA LYS A 614 11.76 -55.86 -39.00
C LYS A 614 12.49 -56.96 -39.75
#